data_AF-A0A354GLH4-F1
#
_entry.id   AF-A0A354GLH4-F1
#
_cell.length_a   1.000
_cell.length_b   1.000
_cell.length_c   1.000
_cell.angle_alpha   90.00
_cell.angle_beta   90.00
_cell.angle_gamma   90.00
#
_symmetry.space_group_name_H-M   'P 1'
#
loop_
_entity.id
_entity.type
_entity.pdbx_description
1 polymer ?
#
loop_
_entity_poly.entity_id
_entity_poly.type
_entity_poly.pdbx_seq_one_letter_code
_entity_poly.pdbx_strand_id
1 'polypeptide(L)' 'MSQTLIIRGRYTDRTFIPDGPLPDAEGAAELVITPAAPRSGGSVADAFGAASVLRSGGDILAQVRADREEWGDR' A
#
# COMPACT_ATOMS: atom_id res chain seq x y z
N MET A 1 37.33 -14.56 1.72
CA MET A 1 36.34 -13.46 1.82
C MET A 1 35.01 -14.02 1.41
N SER A 2 33.98 -13.98 2.27
CA SER A 2 32.62 -14.36 1.91
C SER A 2 31.96 -13.23 1.14
N GLN A 3 31.48 -13.51 -0.07
CA GLN A 3 30.78 -12.53 -0.89
C GLN A 3 29.29 -12.58 -0.57
N THR A 4 28.70 -11.44 -0.23
CA THR A 4 27.24 -11.33 -0.06
C THR A 4 26.55 -11.34 -1.42
N LEU A 5 25.51 -12.18 -1.56
CA LEU A 5 24.65 -12.22 -2.75
C LEU A 5 23.41 -11.37 -2.49
N ILE A 6 23.04 -10.52 -3.45
CA ILE A 6 21.85 -9.67 -3.37
C ILE A 6 20.82 -10.17 -4.37
N ILE A 7 19.68 -10.64 -3.87
CA ILE A 7 18.54 -11.09 -4.68
C ILE A 7 17.49 -9.99 -4.65
N ARG A 8 17.06 -9.52 -5.82
CA ARG A 8 16.00 -8.52 -5.98
C ARG A 8 14.68 -9.22 -6.29
N GLY A 9 13.59 -8.61 -5.86
CA GLY A 9 12.26 -9.18 -6.01
C GLY A 9 11.18 -8.32 -5.40
N ARG A 10 9.96 -8.85 -5.43
CA ARG A 10 8.77 -8.26 -4.82
C ARG A 10 8.37 -9.04 -3.58
N TYR A 11 7.98 -8.34 -2.54
CA TYR A 11 7.36 -8.94 -1.35
C TYR A 11 5.87 -8.62 -1.36
N THR A 12 5.03 -9.62 -1.62
CA THR A 12 3.56 -9.49 -1.70
C THR A 12 2.92 -10.70 -1.06
N ASP A 13 1.77 -10.51 -0.40
CA ASP A 13 1.05 -11.57 0.33
C ASP A 13 1.97 -12.43 1.21
N ARG A 14 2.86 -11.75 1.97
CA ARG A 14 3.87 -12.37 2.86
C ARG A 14 4.82 -13.36 2.16
N THR A 15 4.97 -13.25 0.84
CA THR A 15 5.81 -14.11 0.02
C THR A 15 6.81 -13.25 -0.75
N PHE A 16 8.08 -13.68 -0.77
CA PHE A 16 9.11 -13.08 -1.61
C PHE A 16 9.14 -13.77 -2.98
N ILE A 17 9.04 -12.98 -4.04
CA ILE A 17 9.07 -13.42 -5.42
C ILE A 17 10.31 -12.82 -6.07
N PRO A 18 11.35 -13.60 -6.39
CA PRO A 18 12.56 -13.09 -7.00
C PRO A 18 12.30 -12.64 -8.44
N ASP A 19 12.98 -11.58 -8.88
CA ASP A 19 12.87 -11.08 -10.26
C ASP A 19 13.63 -11.96 -11.28
N GLY A 20 14.44 -12.91 -10.78
CA GLY A 20 15.23 -13.84 -11.57
C GLY A 20 15.47 -15.17 -10.86
N PRO A 21 16.23 -16.09 -11.47
CA PRO A 21 16.54 -17.37 -10.86
C PRO A 21 17.38 -17.18 -9.59
N LEU A 22 17.15 -18.04 -8.59
CA LEU A 22 17.96 -18.05 -7.38
C LEU A 22 19.35 -18.62 -7.70
N PRO A 23 20.43 -18.01 -7.17
CA PRO A 23 21.77 -18.57 -7.30
C PRO A 23 21.89 -19.86 -6.49
N ASP A 24 22.74 -20.77 -6.96
CA ASP A 24 23.08 -22.00 -6.25
C ASP A 24 24.03 -21.67 -5.07
N ALA A 25 23.45 -21.24 -3.96
CA ALA A 25 24.17 -20.85 -2.75
C ALA A 25 23.32 -21.08 -1.49
N GLU A 26 23.94 -21.60 -0.44
CA GLU A 26 23.32 -21.85 0.86
C GLU A 26 23.87 -20.92 1.96
N GLY A 27 23.04 -20.57 2.94
CA GLY A 27 23.43 -19.77 4.10
C GLY A 27 22.27 -19.05 4.77
N ALA A 28 22.58 -18.29 5.83
CA ALA A 28 21.61 -17.40 6.46
C ALA A 28 21.29 -16.22 5.53
N ALA A 29 20.00 -15.87 5.42
CA ALA A 29 19.52 -14.77 4.59
C ALA A 29 18.69 -13.78 5.43
N GLU A 30 18.78 -12.50 5.06
CA GLU A 30 17.97 -11.42 5.61
C GLU A 30 17.03 -10.88 4.53
N LEU A 31 15.76 -10.65 4.89
CA LEU A 31 14.77 -10.04 4.01
C LEU A 31 14.56 -8.57 4.37
N VAL A 32 15.08 -7.67 3.53
CA VAL A 32 14.88 -6.23 3.68
C VAL A 32 13.70 -5.77 2.82
N ILE A 33 12.66 -5.22 3.46
CA ILE A 33 11.43 -4.76 2.79
C ILE A 33 11.38 -3.24 2.85
N THR A 34 11.32 -2.59 1.68
CA THR A 34 10.99 -1.17 1.58
C THR A 34 9.49 -1.03 1.29
N PRO A 35 8.65 -0.70 2.28
CA PRO A 35 7.22 -0.55 2.04
C PRO A 35 6.98 0.59 1.05
N ALA A 36 6.21 0.31 0.00
CA ALA A 36 5.68 1.39 -0.83
C ALA A 36 4.82 2.29 0.04
N ALA A 37 4.95 3.61 -0.11
CA ALA A 37 4.03 4.55 0.52
C ALA A 37 2.59 4.10 0.20
N PRO A 38 1.65 4.16 1.16
CA PRO A 38 0.25 3.95 0.86
C PRO A 38 -0.09 4.87 -0.31
N ARG A 39 -0.42 4.31 -1.47
CA ARG A 39 -1.00 5.14 -2.53
C ARG A 39 -2.24 5.73 -1.89
N SER A 40 -2.34 7.07 -1.81
CA SER A 40 -3.56 7.72 -1.39
C SER A 40 -4.66 7.15 -2.26
N GLY A 41 -5.46 6.23 -1.71
CA GLY A 41 -6.59 5.67 -2.41
C GLY A 41 -7.50 6.84 -2.73
N GLY A 42 -7.51 7.27 -3.99
CA GLY A 42 -8.56 8.16 -4.47
C GLY A 42 -9.90 7.51 -4.14
N SER A 43 -10.91 8.32 -3.83
CA SER A 43 -12.23 7.80 -3.52
C SER A 43 -12.73 6.96 -4.70
N VAL A 44 -13.44 5.86 -4.43
CA VAL A 44 -14.18 5.13 -5.48
C VAL A 44 -15.15 6.08 -6.20
N ALA A 45 -15.61 7.15 -5.53
CA ALA A 45 -16.41 8.21 -6.13
C ALA A 45 -15.65 9.05 -7.18
N ASP A 46 -14.33 9.24 -7.03
CA ASP A 46 -13.49 9.94 -8.00
C ASP A 46 -13.26 9.09 -9.26
N ALA A 47 -13.24 7.76 -9.13
CA ALA A 47 -13.05 6.84 -10.25
C ALA A 47 -14.23 6.81 -11.25
N PHE A 48 -15.43 7.19 -10.81
CA PHE A 48 -16.64 7.26 -11.66
C PHE A 48 -16.99 8.69 -12.12
N GLY A 49 -16.12 9.67 -11.88
CA GLY A 49 -16.25 11.03 -12.45
C GLY A 49 -17.43 11.86 -11.92
N ALA A 50 -18.02 11.50 -10.79
CA ALA A 50 -19.17 12.21 -10.23
C ALA A 50 -18.80 13.45 -9.38
N ALA A 51 -17.52 13.63 -9.04
CA ALA A 51 -17.05 14.73 -8.20
C ALA A 51 -16.29 15.77 -9.03
N SER A 52 -16.79 17.01 -9.05
CA SER A 52 -16.15 18.15 -9.72
C SER A 52 -14.90 18.67 -9.01
N VAL A 53 -14.58 18.16 -7.82
CA VAL A 53 -13.41 18.52 -7.00
C VAL A 53 -12.86 17.27 -6.34
N LEU A 54 -11.58 16.94 -6.59
CA LEU A 54 -10.86 15.87 -5.90
C LEU A 54 -10.76 16.22 -4.41
N ARG A 55 -11.50 15.52 -3.56
CA ARG A 55 -11.45 15.71 -2.10
C ARG A 55 -10.37 14.82 -1.51
N SER A 56 -9.64 15.33 -0.51
CA SER A 56 -8.71 14.48 0.21
C SER A 56 -9.49 13.44 1.04
N GLY A 57 -8.88 12.28 1.33
CA GLY A 57 -9.53 11.28 2.19
C GLY A 57 -9.91 11.81 3.58
N GLY A 58 -9.23 12.85 4.05
CA GLY A 58 -9.58 13.56 5.29
C GLY A 58 -10.91 14.31 5.19
N ASP A 59 -11.19 14.95 4.06
CA ASP A 59 -12.43 15.71 3.84
C ASP A 59 -13.65 14.77 3.78
N ILE A 60 -13.48 13.58 3.18
CA ILE A 60 -14.52 12.55 3.12
C ILE A 60 -14.84 12.03 4.52
N LEU A 61 -13.81 11.76 5.34
CA LEU A 61 -14.00 11.31 6.72
C LEU A 61 -14.63 12.39 7.60
N ALA A 62 -14.32 13.66 7.37
CA ALA A 62 -14.94 14.78 8.09
C ALA A 62 -16.43 14.89 7.75
N GLN A 63 -16.80 14.77 6.47
CA GLN A 63 -18.21 14.83 6.06
C GLN A 63 -19.02 13.62 6.56
N VAL A 64 -18.49 12.40 6.49
CA VAL A 64 -19.19 11.20 7.01
C VAL A 64 -19.44 11.30 8.52
N ARG A 65 -18.53 11.94 9.27
CA ARG A 65 -18.74 12.20 10.71
C ARG A 65 -19.86 13.22 10.94
N ALA A 66 -19.84 14.33 10.19
CA ALA A 66 -20.88 15.35 10.28
C ALA A 66 -22.27 14.79 9.94
N ASP A 67 -22.40 14.00 8.87
CA ASP A 67 -23.66 13.35 8.49
C ASP A 67 -24.13 12.37 9.59
N ARG A 68 -23.20 11.65 10.25
CA ARG A 68 -23.56 10.73 11.33
C ARG A 68 -24.03 11.45 12.60
N GLU A 69 -23.45 12.61 12.90
CA GLU A 69 -23.87 13.46 14.02
C GLU A 69 -25.25 14.06 13.77
N GLU A 70 -25.51 14.54 12.54
CA GLU A 70 -26.83 15.06 12.13
C GLU A 70 -27.94 14.00 12.22
N TRP A 71 -27.64 12.74 11.89
CA TRP A 71 -28.60 11.63 11.96
C TRP A 71 -28.71 10.99 13.35
N GLY A 72 -27.77 11.28 14.25
CA GLY A 72 -27.77 10.81 15.63
C GLY A 72 -28.63 11.64 16.59
N ASP A 73 -29.08 12.82 16.15
CA ASP A 73 -29.81 13.81 16.97
C ASP A 73 -31.34 13.75 16.75
N ARG A 74 -31.89 12.58 16.39
CA ARG A 74 -33.33 12.37 16.21
C ARG A 74 -33.90 11.16 16.95
#